data_AF-A0A9D9LZV3-F1
#
_entry.id   AF-A0A9D9LZV3-F1
#
_cell.length_a   1.000
_cell.length_b   1.000
_cell.length_c   1.000
_cell.angle_alpha   90.00
_cell.angle_beta   90.00
_cell.angle_gamma   90.00
#
_symmetry.space_group_name_H-M   'P 1'
#
loop_
_entity.id
_entity.type
_entity.pdbx_description
1 polymer ?
#
loop_
_entity_poly.entity_id
_entity_poly.type
_entity_poly.pdbx_seq_one_letter_code
_entity_poly.pdbx_strand_id
1 'polypeptide(L)'
;PSKKGKLKRCTPNEQIVKLNAFKERYKMPALYYARNIGNYRLLYLAPDACGKLNVELSQKQLEWLKNEIAAHQSFSMIFFCHAPLMGTLEKYFDKINTPNTTAQPSDALREILKDAPKGSLWVSGHTHTPPTNSSFADDNINRYNENIVNIHNPTLDGKGLWTNSLYLYDDKIVVKTYDHIKDVWIEKFTREYKF
;
A
#
# COMPACT_ATOMS: atom_id res chain seq x y z
N PRO A 1 8.87 -12.12 -23.01
CA PRO A 1 8.31 -11.22 -24.05
C PRO A 1 7.68 -12.06 -25.18
N SER A 2 6.63 -11.57 -25.85
CA SER A 2 6.18 -12.20 -27.09
C SER A 2 7.27 -12.13 -28.16
N LYS A 3 7.18 -12.96 -29.21
CA LYS A 3 8.09 -12.90 -30.38
C LYS A 3 8.14 -11.51 -31.06
N LYS A 4 7.21 -10.61 -30.72
CA LYS A 4 7.11 -9.22 -31.23
C LYS A 4 7.45 -8.16 -30.17
N GLY A 5 8.13 -8.51 -29.07
CA GLY A 5 8.52 -7.57 -28.02
C GLY A 5 7.39 -7.10 -27.09
N LYS A 6 6.11 -7.36 -27.41
CA LYS A 6 4.99 -7.04 -26.51
C LYS A 6 5.05 -7.86 -25.23
N LEU A 7 4.81 -7.21 -24.10
CA LEU A 7 4.65 -7.85 -22.80
C LEU A 7 3.48 -8.84 -22.88
N LYS A 8 3.72 -10.07 -22.42
CA LYS A 8 2.69 -11.11 -22.30
C LYS A 8 2.43 -11.33 -20.82
N ARG A 9 1.17 -11.48 -20.46
CA ARG A 9 0.78 -11.89 -19.12
C ARG A 9 1.42 -13.23 -18.77
N CYS A 10 1.98 -13.33 -17.57
CA CYS A 10 2.52 -14.57 -17.04
C CYS A 10 1.39 -15.57 -16.74
N THR A 11 1.63 -16.84 -17.03
CA THR A 11 0.86 -17.96 -16.50
C THR A 11 0.93 -17.97 -14.96
N PRO A 12 -0.02 -18.63 -14.26
CA PRO A 12 0.06 -18.74 -12.79
C PRO A 12 1.40 -19.31 -12.31
N ASN A 13 1.93 -20.36 -12.96
CA ASN A 13 3.23 -20.92 -12.60
C ASN A 13 4.39 -19.93 -12.76
N GLU A 14 4.41 -19.14 -13.85
CA GLU A 14 5.42 -18.10 -14.03
C GLU A 14 5.31 -16.99 -12.97
N GLN A 15 4.09 -16.68 -12.49
CA GLN A 15 3.89 -15.72 -11.40
C GLN A 15 4.44 -16.28 -10.08
N ILE A 16 4.17 -17.55 -9.76
CA ILE A 16 4.70 -18.23 -8.58
C ILE A 16 6.24 -18.25 -8.59
N VAL A 17 6.85 -18.62 -9.72
CA VAL A 17 8.31 -18.62 -9.88
C VAL A 17 8.89 -17.22 -9.64
N LYS A 18 8.26 -16.17 -10.19
CA LYS A 18 8.70 -14.78 -9.97
C LYS A 18 8.56 -14.33 -8.52
N LEU A 19 7.46 -14.70 -7.85
CA LEU A 19 7.25 -14.40 -6.44
C LEU A 19 8.31 -15.08 -5.57
N ASN A 20 8.62 -16.35 -5.84
CA ASN A 20 9.68 -17.07 -5.13
C ASN A 20 11.06 -16.44 -5.37
N ALA A 21 11.38 -16.11 -6.62
CA ALA A 21 12.63 -15.42 -6.96
C ALA A 21 12.74 -14.05 -6.25
N PHE A 22 11.62 -13.31 -6.15
CA PHE A 22 11.56 -12.05 -5.40
C PHE A 22 11.85 -12.29 -3.91
N LYS A 23 11.15 -13.23 -3.28
CA LYS A 23 11.36 -13.61 -1.88
C LYS A 23 12.82 -13.98 -1.59
N GLU A 24 13.42 -14.81 -2.43
CA GLU A 24 14.82 -15.26 -2.30
C GLU A 24 15.82 -14.12 -2.50
N ARG A 25 15.63 -13.32 -3.56
CA ARG A 25 16.53 -12.21 -3.91
C ARG A 25 16.63 -11.16 -2.81
N TYR A 26 15.53 -10.93 -2.10
CA TYR A 26 15.45 -9.96 -1.00
C TYR A 26 15.51 -10.61 0.39
N LYS A 27 15.77 -11.93 0.47
CA LYS A 27 15.88 -12.70 1.71
C LYS A 27 14.69 -12.49 2.66
N MET A 28 13.48 -12.42 2.09
CA MET A 28 12.26 -12.21 2.86
C MET A 28 11.88 -13.50 3.60
N PRO A 29 11.37 -13.41 4.85
CA PRO A 29 10.96 -14.59 5.61
C PRO A 29 9.76 -15.31 4.98
N ALA A 30 8.87 -14.55 4.33
CA ALA A 30 7.72 -15.02 3.57
C ALA A 30 7.33 -13.95 2.53
N LEU A 31 6.43 -14.26 1.60
CA LEU A 31 5.92 -13.29 0.61
C LEU A 31 5.19 -12.12 1.27
N TYR A 32 4.45 -12.44 2.32
CA TYR A 32 3.80 -11.49 3.22
C TYR A 32 4.18 -11.87 4.64
N TYR A 33 4.41 -10.87 5.48
CA TYR A 33 4.88 -11.06 6.85
C TYR A 33 4.64 -9.79 7.66
N ALA A 34 4.79 -9.90 8.98
CA ALA A 34 4.73 -8.76 9.87
C ALA A 34 5.96 -8.69 10.77
N ARG A 35 6.26 -7.49 11.27
CA ARG A 35 7.30 -7.25 12.29
C ARG A 35 6.88 -6.10 13.20
N ASN A 36 7.46 -6.08 14.39
CA ASN A 36 7.24 -5.00 15.34
C ASN A 36 8.37 -3.97 15.22
N ILE A 37 8.00 -2.70 15.40
CA ILE A 37 8.93 -1.59 15.69
C ILE A 37 8.28 -0.76 16.78
N GLY A 38 8.82 -0.80 18.01
CA GLY A 38 8.14 -0.19 19.15
C GLY A 38 6.73 -0.74 19.33
N ASN A 39 5.75 0.16 19.48
CA ASN A 39 4.30 -0.12 19.57
C ASN A 39 3.61 -0.27 18.21
N TYR A 40 4.36 -0.36 17.11
CA TYR A 40 3.80 -0.53 15.76
C TYR A 40 3.92 -1.96 15.25
N ARG A 41 2.85 -2.42 14.62
CA ARG A 41 2.82 -3.65 13.81
C ARG A 41 2.91 -3.26 12.33
N LEU A 42 4.01 -3.59 11.69
CA LEU A 42 4.22 -3.33 10.26
C LEU A 42 3.88 -4.60 9.49
N LEU A 43 2.91 -4.53 8.59
CA LEU A 43 2.44 -5.65 7.78
C LEU A 43 2.85 -5.45 6.33
N TYR A 44 3.59 -6.39 5.76
CA TYR A 44 4.03 -6.36 4.38
C TYR A 44 3.19 -7.33 3.55
N LEU A 45 2.49 -6.81 2.55
CA LEU A 45 1.55 -7.55 1.71
C LEU A 45 2.08 -7.67 0.28
N ALA A 46 1.76 -8.78 -0.38
CA ALA A 46 2.18 -9.04 -1.76
C ALA A 46 1.01 -9.57 -2.60
N PRO A 47 0.89 -9.22 -3.90
CA PRO A 47 -0.15 -9.77 -4.77
C PRO A 47 0.18 -11.24 -5.15
N ASP A 48 -0.15 -12.16 -4.25
CA ASP A 48 0.28 -13.57 -4.30
C ASP A 48 -0.78 -14.52 -4.88
N ALA A 49 -2.00 -14.04 -5.17
CA ALA A 49 -3.09 -14.90 -5.66
C ALA A 49 -2.78 -15.58 -7.01
N CYS A 50 -1.82 -15.03 -7.78
CA CYS A 50 -1.49 -15.46 -9.13
C CYS A 50 -2.70 -15.52 -10.09
N GLY A 51 -3.74 -14.73 -9.79
CA GLY A 51 -5.04 -14.75 -10.42
C GLY A 51 -5.14 -13.89 -11.68
N LYS A 52 -6.37 -13.41 -11.95
CA LYS A 52 -6.67 -12.54 -13.11
C LYS A 52 -6.28 -11.09 -12.88
N LEU A 53 -5.96 -10.66 -11.67
CA LEU A 53 -5.51 -9.31 -11.39
C LEU A 53 -4.10 -9.36 -10.79
N ASN A 54 -3.20 -8.48 -11.24
CA ASN A 54 -1.81 -8.45 -10.76
C ASN A 54 -1.66 -7.81 -9.36
N VAL A 55 -2.79 -7.44 -8.74
CA VAL A 55 -2.93 -6.71 -7.47
C VAL A 55 -3.70 -7.52 -6.44
N GLU A 56 -3.97 -8.80 -6.76
CA GLU A 56 -4.85 -9.68 -6.02
C GLU A 56 -4.09 -10.41 -4.90
N LEU A 57 -4.61 -10.30 -3.68
CA LEU A 57 -4.16 -11.03 -2.51
C LEU A 57 -4.87 -12.38 -2.47
N SER A 58 -4.13 -13.45 -2.17
CA SER A 58 -4.69 -14.78 -2.04
C SER A 58 -5.62 -14.87 -0.83
N GLN A 59 -6.57 -15.80 -0.88
CA GLN A 59 -7.44 -16.11 0.26
C GLN A 59 -6.64 -16.42 1.54
N LYS A 60 -5.52 -17.14 1.40
CA LYS A 60 -4.62 -17.47 2.51
C LYS A 60 -4.01 -16.21 3.14
N GLN A 61 -3.63 -15.23 2.32
CA GLN A 61 -3.11 -13.96 2.83
C GLN A 61 -4.20 -13.11 3.48
N LEU A 62 -5.43 -13.11 2.96
CA LEU A 62 -6.57 -12.42 3.58
C LEU A 62 -6.91 -13.01 4.95
N GLU A 63 -6.91 -14.34 5.08
CA GLU A 63 -7.11 -15.03 6.37
C GLU A 63 -5.99 -14.72 7.36
N TRP A 64 -4.74 -14.74 6.89
CA TRP A 64 -3.60 -14.32 7.71
C TRP A 64 -3.74 -12.87 8.17
N LEU A 65 -4.08 -11.95 7.26
CA LEU A 65 -4.27 -10.53 7.55
C LEU A 65 -5.35 -10.32 8.62
N LYS A 66 -6.50 -10.99 8.47
CA LYS A 66 -7.59 -10.95 9.46
C LYS A 66 -7.11 -11.39 10.85
N ASN A 67 -6.37 -12.50 10.91
CA ASN A 67 -5.86 -13.04 12.18
C ASN A 67 -4.78 -12.13 12.80
N GLU A 68 -3.90 -11.55 11.97
CA GLU A 68 -2.89 -10.59 12.44
C GLU A 68 -3.52 -9.35 13.07
N ILE A 69 -4.56 -8.81 12.42
CA ILE A 69 -5.32 -7.67 12.96
C ILE A 69 -5.96 -8.04 14.29
N ALA A 70 -6.68 -9.17 14.36
CA ALA A 70 -7.35 -9.60 15.59
C ALA A 70 -6.37 -9.85 16.75
N ALA A 71 -5.20 -10.40 16.48
CA ALA A 71 -4.21 -10.75 17.51
C ALA A 71 -3.40 -9.55 18.05
N HIS A 72 -3.38 -8.42 17.34
CA HIS A 72 -2.52 -7.28 17.67
C HIS A 72 -3.27 -5.95 17.80
N GLN A 73 -4.50 -6.00 18.31
CA GLN A 73 -5.37 -4.81 18.48
C GLN A 73 -4.76 -3.69 19.34
N SER A 74 -3.79 -4.01 20.20
CA SER A 74 -3.07 -3.01 21.01
C SER A 74 -1.94 -2.29 20.28
N PHE A 75 -1.65 -2.64 19.02
CA PHE A 75 -0.60 -2.02 18.21
C PHE A 75 -1.19 -1.10 17.15
N SER A 76 -0.55 0.03 16.89
CA SER A 76 -0.84 0.82 15.69
C SER A 76 -0.33 0.09 14.45
N MET A 77 -1.14 -0.01 13.40
CA MET A 77 -0.82 -0.84 12.23
C MET A 77 -0.43 -0.01 11.01
N ILE A 78 0.61 -0.45 10.31
CA ILE A 78 1.02 0.11 9.03
C ILE A 78 1.08 -1.01 8.00
N PHE A 79 0.17 -0.97 7.04
CA PHE A 79 0.07 -1.93 5.94
C PHE A 79 0.88 -1.40 4.75
N PHE A 80 1.85 -2.17 4.29
CA PHE A 80 2.61 -1.90 3.07
C PHE A 80 2.08 -2.82 1.98
N CYS A 81 1.34 -2.27 1.03
CA CYS A 81 0.83 -3.00 -0.13
C CYS A 81 1.01 -2.14 -1.39
N HIS A 82 1.53 -2.72 -2.46
CA HIS A 82 1.81 -1.93 -3.66
C HIS A 82 0.55 -1.24 -4.21
N ALA A 83 -0.59 -1.93 -4.23
CA ALA A 83 -1.83 -1.38 -4.76
C ALA A 83 -2.58 -0.57 -3.68
N PRO A 84 -3.16 0.60 -4.04
CA PRO A 84 -3.97 1.40 -3.13
C PRO A 84 -5.30 0.72 -2.82
N LEU A 85 -5.94 1.15 -1.74
CA LEU A 85 -7.31 0.75 -1.43
C LEU A 85 -8.31 1.40 -2.40
N MET A 86 -9.35 0.66 -2.74
CA MET A 86 -10.41 1.11 -3.64
C MET A 86 -11.11 2.35 -3.10
N GLY A 87 -11.24 3.40 -3.93
CA GLY A 87 -11.98 4.61 -3.60
C GLY A 87 -11.18 5.68 -2.86
N THR A 88 -9.85 5.53 -2.75
CA THR A 88 -8.99 6.45 -1.98
C THR A 88 -8.31 7.55 -2.82
N LEU A 89 -8.82 7.78 -4.05
CA LEU A 89 -8.40 8.83 -4.98
C LEU A 89 -9.63 9.38 -5.69
N GLU A 90 -9.59 10.65 -6.13
CA GLU A 90 -10.59 11.15 -7.08
C GLU A 90 -10.44 10.48 -8.44
N LYS A 91 -11.54 10.41 -9.20
CA LYS A 91 -11.49 9.88 -10.55
C LYS A 91 -10.97 10.95 -11.52
N TYR A 92 -9.65 11.04 -11.65
CA TYR A 92 -8.98 11.96 -12.59
C TYR A 92 -8.47 11.26 -13.87
N PHE A 93 -8.50 9.92 -13.93
CA PHE A 93 -8.30 9.11 -15.15
C PHE A 93 -9.08 7.79 -15.06
N ASP A 94 -9.38 7.17 -16.21
CA ASP A 94 -10.23 5.96 -16.32
C ASP A 94 -9.73 4.74 -15.55
N LYS A 95 -8.43 4.68 -15.28
CA LYS A 95 -7.81 3.54 -14.60
C LYS A 95 -7.75 3.71 -13.08
N ILE A 96 -8.14 4.86 -12.53
CA ILE A 96 -8.16 5.06 -11.07
C ILE A 96 -9.40 4.40 -10.47
N ASN A 97 -9.26 3.83 -9.25
CA ASN A 97 -10.32 3.10 -8.55
C ASN A 97 -10.93 1.97 -9.41
N THR A 98 -10.09 1.15 -10.03
CA THR A 98 -10.53 -0.04 -10.77
C THR A 98 -9.94 -1.31 -10.16
N PRO A 99 -10.52 -2.50 -10.42
CA PRO A 99 -9.97 -3.75 -9.92
C PRO A 99 -8.53 -4.04 -10.36
N ASN A 100 -8.08 -3.48 -11.49
CA ASN A 100 -6.70 -3.67 -11.96
C ASN A 100 -5.69 -2.74 -11.29
N THR A 101 -6.16 -1.75 -10.54
CA THR A 101 -5.32 -0.67 -9.99
C THR A 101 -5.46 -0.47 -8.49
N THR A 102 -6.22 -1.33 -7.83
CA THR A 102 -6.47 -1.27 -6.39
C THR A 102 -6.27 -2.65 -5.80
N ALA A 103 -5.98 -2.74 -4.51
CA ALA A 103 -5.84 -4.02 -3.83
C ALA A 103 -7.15 -4.82 -3.93
N GLN A 104 -7.04 -6.11 -4.23
CA GLN A 104 -8.18 -7.01 -4.46
C GLN A 104 -8.06 -8.27 -3.61
N PRO A 105 -9.18 -8.92 -3.25
CA PRO A 105 -10.57 -8.50 -3.49
C PRO A 105 -11.01 -7.32 -2.59
N SER A 106 -11.59 -6.27 -3.18
CA SER A 106 -11.87 -5.03 -2.44
C SER A 106 -12.90 -5.20 -1.32
N ASP A 107 -13.91 -6.04 -1.50
CA ASP A 107 -14.98 -6.22 -0.53
C ASP A 107 -14.50 -7.03 0.69
N ALA A 108 -13.70 -8.08 0.45
CA ALA A 108 -13.07 -8.83 1.52
C ALA A 108 -12.11 -7.95 2.33
N LEU A 109 -11.29 -7.12 1.65
CA LEU A 109 -10.44 -6.14 2.32
C LEU A 109 -11.26 -5.13 3.13
N ARG A 110 -12.38 -4.64 2.59
CA ARG A 110 -13.27 -3.72 3.30
C ARG A 110 -13.75 -4.31 4.63
N GLU A 111 -14.17 -5.57 4.62
CA GLU A 111 -14.63 -6.24 5.83
C GLU A 111 -13.50 -6.47 6.83
N ILE A 112 -12.34 -6.96 6.36
CA ILE A 112 -11.18 -7.24 7.23
C ILE A 112 -10.64 -5.95 7.88
N LEU A 113 -10.61 -4.84 7.13
CA LEU A 113 -9.98 -3.60 7.55
C LEU A 113 -10.87 -2.72 8.45
N LYS A 114 -12.14 -3.09 8.68
CA LYS A 114 -12.97 -2.45 9.72
C LYS A 114 -12.37 -2.64 11.11
N ASP A 115 -11.82 -3.81 11.35
CA ASP A 115 -11.24 -4.20 12.64
C ASP A 115 -9.80 -3.69 12.84
N ALA A 116 -9.25 -2.91 11.90
CA ALA A 116 -7.93 -2.34 12.08
C ALA A 116 -7.95 -1.26 13.20
N PRO A 117 -6.91 -1.19 14.05
CA PRO A 117 -6.81 -0.15 15.07
C PRO A 117 -6.89 1.26 14.48
N LYS A 118 -7.49 2.18 15.23
CA LYS A 118 -7.57 3.59 14.83
C LYS A 118 -6.18 4.18 14.57
N GLY A 119 -6.07 5.06 13.59
CA GLY A 119 -4.80 5.70 13.22
C GLY A 119 -3.88 4.80 12.38
N SER A 120 -4.39 3.67 11.88
CA SER A 120 -3.65 2.79 10.99
C SER A 120 -3.47 3.39 9.60
N LEU A 121 -2.38 3.04 8.92
CA LEU A 121 -2.05 3.56 7.59
C LEU A 121 -1.92 2.44 6.56
N TRP A 122 -2.44 2.67 5.36
CA TRP A 122 -2.20 1.83 4.19
C TRP A 122 -1.25 2.54 3.22
N VAL A 123 0.00 2.12 3.17
CA VAL A 123 1.04 2.72 2.34
C VAL A 123 1.07 2.02 0.99
N SER A 124 0.77 2.78 -0.08
CA SER A 124 0.67 2.25 -1.44
C SER A 124 1.44 3.03 -2.48
N GLY A 125 1.68 2.38 -3.62
CA GLY A 125 2.19 2.99 -4.86
C GLY A 125 1.22 2.73 -6.00
N HIS A 126 1.71 2.11 -7.08
CA HIS A 126 0.97 1.64 -8.28
C HIS A 126 0.32 2.73 -9.15
N THR A 127 -0.41 3.67 -8.56
CA THR A 127 -1.04 4.80 -9.27
C THR A 127 -0.08 5.95 -9.52
N HIS A 128 1.07 5.94 -8.84
CA HIS A 128 2.14 6.94 -8.97
C HIS A 128 1.63 8.37 -8.74
N THR A 129 0.67 8.54 -7.82
CA THR A 129 0.01 9.82 -7.54
C THR A 129 1.06 10.86 -7.10
N PRO A 130 1.33 11.91 -7.91
CA PRO A 130 2.35 12.90 -7.58
C PRO A 130 1.82 13.96 -6.60
N PRO A 131 2.69 14.69 -5.88
CA PRO A 131 2.28 15.81 -5.04
C PRO A 131 1.59 16.96 -5.78
N THR A 132 1.64 16.98 -7.11
CA THR A 132 0.89 17.94 -7.93
C THR A 132 -0.58 17.55 -8.14
N ASN A 133 -1.00 16.36 -7.72
CA ASN A 133 -2.39 15.90 -7.79
C ASN A 133 -3.15 16.28 -6.51
N SER A 134 -4.40 16.74 -6.63
CA SER A 134 -5.25 17.15 -5.50
C SER A 134 -5.43 16.03 -4.48
N SER A 135 -5.58 14.79 -4.93
CA SER A 135 -5.79 13.62 -4.07
C SER A 135 -4.53 13.12 -3.36
N PHE A 136 -3.33 13.69 -3.60
CA PHE A 136 -2.08 13.14 -3.06
C PHE A 136 -2.02 13.13 -1.53
N ALA A 137 -2.54 14.17 -0.90
CA ALA A 137 -2.47 14.39 0.54
C ALA A 137 -3.82 14.84 1.12
N ASP A 138 -4.90 14.66 0.36
CA ASP A 138 -6.24 15.04 0.81
C ASP A 138 -6.79 13.95 1.72
N ASP A 139 -6.90 14.27 3.01
CA ASP A 139 -7.30 13.32 4.02
C ASP A 139 -8.74 12.82 3.82
N ASN A 140 -9.66 13.66 3.33
CA ASN A 140 -11.05 13.27 3.10
C ASN A 140 -11.15 12.24 1.97
N ILE A 141 -10.35 12.43 0.91
CA ILE A 141 -10.31 11.52 -0.23
C ILE A 141 -9.54 10.23 0.12
N ASN A 142 -8.44 10.33 0.86
CA ASN A 142 -7.56 9.20 1.14
C ASN A 142 -8.06 8.30 2.27
N ARG A 143 -8.98 8.79 3.09
CA ARG A 143 -9.57 8.05 4.21
C ARG A 143 -10.46 6.92 3.70
N TYR A 144 -10.08 5.70 4.03
CA TYR A 144 -10.78 4.50 3.59
C TYR A 144 -11.96 4.16 4.52
N ASN A 145 -11.74 4.34 5.82
CA ASN A 145 -12.74 4.25 6.88
C ASN A 145 -12.29 5.11 8.09
N GLU A 146 -13.00 5.04 9.20
CA GLU A 146 -12.67 5.79 10.42
C GLU A 146 -11.29 5.45 11.02
N ASN A 147 -10.77 4.27 10.73
CA ASN A 147 -9.53 3.74 11.31
C ASN A 147 -8.31 3.87 10.38
N ILE A 148 -8.52 3.88 9.06
CA ILE A 148 -7.46 3.75 8.05
C ILE A 148 -7.45 4.90 7.06
N VAL A 149 -6.24 5.42 6.82
CA VAL A 149 -5.95 6.34 5.70
C VAL A 149 -4.94 5.72 4.75
N ASN A 150 -5.20 5.84 3.44
CA ASN A 150 -4.28 5.37 2.41
C ASN A 150 -3.23 6.45 2.09
N ILE A 151 -1.95 6.16 2.32
CA ILE A 151 -0.82 7.02 1.96
C ILE A 151 -0.34 6.65 0.56
N HIS A 152 -0.67 7.49 -0.43
CA HIS A 152 -0.22 7.32 -1.82
C HIS A 152 1.21 7.81 -2.00
N ASN A 153 2.00 7.04 -2.74
CA ASN A 153 3.38 7.39 -3.07
C ASN A 153 3.55 7.66 -4.57
N PRO A 154 4.36 8.69 -4.91
CA PRO A 154 4.69 8.99 -6.28
C PRO A 154 5.69 7.97 -6.83
N THR A 155 5.93 8.02 -8.13
CA THR A 155 6.99 7.21 -8.72
C THR A 155 8.38 7.77 -8.40
N LEU A 156 9.38 6.90 -8.37
CA LEU A 156 10.79 7.26 -8.24
C LEU A 156 11.47 7.54 -9.59
N ASP A 157 10.83 7.20 -10.71
CA ASP A 157 11.35 7.32 -12.09
C ASP A 157 10.67 8.44 -12.91
N GLY A 158 9.95 9.34 -12.24
CA GLY A 158 9.19 10.40 -12.88
C GLY A 158 10.00 11.65 -13.17
N LYS A 159 9.33 12.68 -13.70
CA LYS A 159 9.92 14.01 -13.88
C LYS A 159 10.30 14.68 -12.54
N GLY A 160 9.68 14.26 -11.45
CA GLY A 160 10.05 14.67 -10.09
C GLY A 160 10.39 13.46 -9.24
N LEU A 161 11.12 13.71 -8.15
CA LEU A 161 11.54 12.70 -7.19
C LEU A 161 11.07 13.13 -5.80
N TRP A 162 10.05 12.46 -5.28
CA TRP A 162 9.48 12.73 -3.97
C TRP A 162 9.34 11.44 -3.17
N THR A 163 9.39 11.57 -1.84
CA THR A 163 9.09 10.45 -0.93
C THR A 163 8.20 10.92 0.21
N ASN A 164 7.31 10.04 0.68
CA ASN A 164 6.74 10.20 2.01
C ASN A 164 7.63 9.51 3.04
N SER A 165 7.91 10.20 4.14
CA SER A 165 8.62 9.69 5.31
C SER A 165 7.65 9.56 6.46
N LEU A 166 7.66 8.39 7.11
CA LEU A 166 6.84 8.12 8.29
C LEU A 166 7.69 8.31 9.54
N TYR A 167 7.27 9.22 10.40
CA TYR A 167 7.83 9.42 11.73
C TYR A 167 6.88 8.80 12.74
N LEU A 168 7.40 7.87 13.52
CA LEU A 168 6.66 7.03 14.43
C LEU A 168 6.86 7.54 15.87
N TYR A 169 5.78 7.98 16.51
CA TYR A 169 5.75 8.50 17.88
C TYR A 169 4.80 7.68 18.75
N ASP A 170 4.91 7.78 20.07
CA ASP A 170 4.10 6.95 20.97
C ASP A 170 2.59 7.16 20.83
N ASP A 171 2.13 8.33 20.35
CA ASP A 171 0.72 8.72 20.25
C ASP A 171 0.25 9.06 18.82
N LYS A 172 1.16 9.08 17.84
CA LYS A 172 0.84 9.47 16.47
C LYS A 172 1.82 8.98 15.42
N ILE A 173 1.38 8.98 14.17
CA ILE A 173 2.25 8.91 12.99
C ILE A 173 2.24 10.27 12.29
N VAL A 174 3.42 10.81 11.98
CA VAL A 174 3.56 12.01 11.15
C VAL A 174 4.09 11.60 9.78
N VAL A 175 3.38 11.98 8.73
CA VAL A 175 3.76 11.72 7.33
C VAL A 175 4.23 13.03 6.71
N LYS A 176 5.53 13.12 6.40
CA LYS A 176 6.12 14.28 5.72
C LYS A 176 6.50 13.94 4.29
N THR A 177 6.35 14.88 3.36
CA THR A 177 6.78 14.70 1.97
C THR A 177 8.07 15.47 1.71
N TYR A 178 9.07 14.79 1.17
CA TYR A 178 10.34 15.37 0.76
C TYR A 178 10.41 15.53 -0.76
N ASP A 179 10.90 16.66 -1.24
CA ASP A 179 11.28 16.89 -2.64
C ASP A 179 12.79 16.75 -2.78
N HIS A 180 13.24 15.66 -3.40
CA HIS A 180 14.66 15.36 -3.55
C HIS A 180 15.34 16.23 -4.60
N ILE A 181 14.58 16.83 -5.53
CA ILE A 181 15.15 17.73 -6.55
C ILE A 181 15.40 19.10 -5.94
N LYS A 182 14.46 19.57 -5.12
CA LYS A 182 14.55 20.88 -4.46
C LYS A 182 15.25 20.84 -3.11
N ASP A 183 15.50 19.65 -2.58
CA ASP A 183 16.12 19.40 -1.27
C ASP A 183 15.34 20.06 -0.11
N VAL A 184 14.01 19.92 -0.13
CA VAL A 184 13.12 20.55 0.87
C VAL A 184 11.97 19.66 1.31
N TRP A 185 11.55 19.85 2.56
CA TRP A 185 10.26 19.36 3.05
C TRP A 185 9.12 20.21 2.49
N ILE A 186 8.11 19.56 1.91
CA ILE A 186 6.90 20.25 1.43
C ILE A 186 5.88 20.30 2.56
N GLU A 187 5.98 21.33 3.41
CA GLU A 187 5.22 21.41 4.68
C GLU A 187 3.69 21.34 4.51
N LYS A 188 3.14 21.82 3.39
CA LYS A 188 1.69 21.70 3.10
C LYS A 188 1.19 20.25 2.95
N PHE A 189 2.10 19.27 2.84
CA PHE A 189 1.78 17.83 2.77
C PHE A 189 2.13 17.07 4.06
N THR A 190 2.49 17.78 5.14
CA THR A 190 2.61 17.17 6.46
C THR A 190 1.23 16.78 6.98
N ARG A 191 1.05 15.50 7.36
CA ARG A 191 -0.20 14.95 7.92
C ARG A 191 0.11 14.25 9.25
N GLU A 192 -0.80 14.33 10.20
CA GLU A 192 -0.67 13.65 11.50
C GLU A 192 -1.88 12.73 11.76
N TYR A 193 -1.60 11.50 12.22
CA TYR A 193 -2.61 10.49 12.52
C TYR A 193 -2.43 10.02 13.96
N LYS A 194 -3.37 10.40 14.83
CA LYS A 194 -3.35 10.07 16.26
C LYS A 194 -4.13 8.80 16.56
N PHE A 195 -3.74 8.09 17.61
CA PHE A 195 -4.39 6.88 18.10
C PHE A 195 -4.52 6.88 19.62
#